data_AF-A0A1I7AJV4-F1
#
_entry.id   AF-A0A1I7AJV4-F1
#
_cell.length_a   1.000
_cell.length_b   1.000
_cell.length_c   1.000
_cell.angle_alpha   90.00
_cell.angle_beta   90.00
_cell.angle_gamma   90.00
#
_symmetry.space_group_name_H-M   'P 1'
#
loop_
_entity.id
_entity.type
_entity.pdbx_description
1 polymer ?
#
loop_
_entity_poly.entity_id
_entity_poly.type
_entity_poly.pdbx_seq_one_letter_code
_entity_poly.pdbx_strand_id
1 'polypeptide(L)'
;MIAQVRQIAKDRGFVLYEEPYRLNIWAFRANSEKPNSFDDELHVFTNIAQSGRPKWAYLVFKITTDPGTYWLKNPMNPKGTAILKAGQYVDVYRIDKHRNKYYALCQRNGKVTVIRDYDRDSLLDFNNGKEETGMFGINIHRARKTGETYTVDNHSAGCQVFKNANDFNFFMKLCEVHRKLYGNKFTYTLIDKRMEFRSKLKKITIGSVLISILLGGYFLVTNEDNE
;
A
#
# COMPACT_ATOMS: atom_id res chain seq x y z
N MET A 1 9.69 14.05 -3.80
CA MET A 1 8.61 13.05 -3.77
C MET A 1 8.35 12.40 -5.13
N ILE A 2 7.92 13.12 -6.19
CA ILE A 2 7.68 12.51 -7.52
C ILE A 2 8.89 11.73 -8.06
N ALA A 3 10.12 12.26 -7.92
CA ALA A 3 11.33 11.56 -8.34
C ALA A 3 11.52 10.19 -7.63
N GLN A 4 11.21 10.12 -6.33
CA GLN A 4 11.27 8.87 -5.57
C GLN A 4 10.21 7.87 -6.06
N VAL A 5 8.99 8.32 -6.30
CA VAL A 5 7.91 7.46 -6.82
C VAL A 5 8.25 6.94 -8.22
N ARG A 6 8.81 7.78 -9.10
CA ARG A 6 9.30 7.35 -10.42
C ARG A 6 10.38 6.27 -10.31
N GLN A 7 11.30 6.43 -9.36
CA GLN A 7 12.35 5.45 -9.13
C GLN A 7 11.76 4.12 -8.63
N ILE A 8 10.86 4.16 -7.64
CA ILE A 8 10.17 2.96 -7.15
C ILE A 8 9.40 2.28 -8.28
N ALA A 9 8.70 3.05 -9.12
CA ALA A 9 7.96 2.51 -10.25
C ALA A 9 8.88 1.76 -11.21
N LYS A 10 10.03 2.36 -11.55
CA LYS A 10 11.05 1.74 -12.40
C LYS A 10 11.60 0.45 -11.76
N ASP A 11 12.00 0.50 -10.49
CA ASP A 11 12.65 -0.61 -9.81
C ASP A 11 11.71 -1.81 -9.59
N ARG A 12 10.40 -1.55 -9.48
CA ARG A 12 9.37 -2.57 -9.25
C ARG A 12 8.61 -2.98 -10.51
N GLY A 13 8.88 -2.33 -11.65
CA GLY A 13 8.11 -2.52 -12.88
C GLY A 13 6.63 -2.09 -12.73
N PHE A 14 6.35 -1.13 -11.85
CA PHE A 14 5.00 -0.62 -11.67
C PHE A 14 4.66 0.40 -12.76
N VAL A 15 3.41 0.33 -13.22
CA VAL A 15 2.85 1.30 -14.15
C VAL A 15 2.75 2.66 -13.46
N LEU A 16 3.25 3.68 -14.15
CA LEU A 16 3.12 5.08 -13.78
C LEU A 16 2.43 5.82 -14.91
N TYR A 17 1.30 6.47 -14.62
CA TYR A 17 0.58 7.26 -15.60
C TYR A 17 1.14 8.68 -15.67
N GLU A 18 1.44 9.15 -16.88
CA GLU A 18 1.95 10.50 -17.14
C GLU A 18 0.95 11.35 -17.92
N GLU A 19 -0.15 10.75 -18.37
CA GLU A 19 -1.21 11.45 -19.10
C GLU A 19 -1.92 12.49 -18.21
N PRO A 20 -2.32 13.65 -18.76
CA PRO A 20 -2.89 14.73 -17.96
C PRO A 20 -4.19 14.32 -17.26
N TYR A 21 -4.25 14.52 -15.95
CA TYR A 21 -5.36 14.14 -15.07
C TYR A 21 -5.59 12.63 -14.89
N ARG A 22 -4.71 11.77 -15.43
CA ARG A 22 -4.73 10.33 -15.14
C ARG A 22 -4.09 10.07 -13.78
N LEU A 23 -4.96 9.85 -12.78
CA LEU A 23 -4.52 9.59 -11.41
C LEU A 23 -3.61 8.36 -11.28
N ASN A 24 -2.53 8.57 -10.53
CA ASN A 24 -1.80 7.52 -9.83
C ASN A 24 -2.26 7.52 -8.37
N ILE A 25 -2.64 6.35 -7.84
CA ILE A 25 -3.14 6.19 -6.47
C ILE A 25 -2.21 5.21 -5.75
N TRP A 26 -1.36 5.73 -4.87
CA TRP A 26 -0.29 4.99 -4.22
C TRP A 26 -0.40 5.11 -2.70
N ALA A 27 -0.68 4.02 -2.02
CA ALA A 27 -0.63 3.96 -0.57
C ALA A 27 0.76 3.53 -0.07
N PHE A 28 1.15 4.08 1.06
CA PHE A 28 2.38 3.75 1.76
C PHE A 28 2.03 3.31 3.17
N ARG A 29 2.07 2.01 3.40
CA ARG A 29 1.94 1.42 4.73
C ARG A 29 3.16 1.79 5.57
N ALA A 30 2.92 2.29 6.78
CA ALA A 30 3.91 2.81 7.69
C ALA A 30 4.86 1.72 8.20
N ASN A 31 6.10 2.09 8.52
CA ASN A 31 7.04 1.20 9.21
C ASN A 31 6.80 1.21 10.73
N SER A 32 5.56 0.98 11.13
CA SER A 32 5.09 0.95 12.53
C SER A 32 4.16 -0.24 12.66
N GLU A 33 4.33 -1.09 13.66
CA GLU A 33 3.44 -2.23 13.89
C GLU A 33 2.27 -1.87 14.80
N LYS A 34 2.03 -0.57 15.06
CA LYS A 34 0.92 -0.11 15.90
C LYS A 34 -0.41 -0.43 15.22
N PRO A 35 -1.22 -1.37 15.73
CA PRO A 35 -2.53 -1.61 15.16
C PRO A 35 -3.44 -0.43 15.47
N ASN A 36 -4.56 -0.36 14.76
CA ASN A 36 -5.65 0.56 15.05
C ASN A 36 -5.38 2.06 14.83
N SER A 37 -4.32 2.42 14.11
CA SER A 37 -3.99 3.80 13.76
C SER A 37 -4.17 4.14 12.29
N PHE A 38 -4.34 5.44 12.03
CA PHE A 38 -4.28 6.05 10.69
C PHE A 38 -2.89 6.67 10.46
N ASP A 39 -1.84 5.85 10.57
CA ASP A 39 -0.44 6.24 10.37
C ASP A 39 0.04 6.05 8.91
N ASP A 40 -0.79 5.44 8.08
CA ASP A 40 -0.52 5.25 6.66
C ASP A 40 -0.93 6.47 5.82
N GLU A 41 -0.40 6.51 4.59
CA GLU A 41 -0.60 7.63 3.69
C GLU A 41 -1.08 7.15 2.31
N LEU A 42 -2.10 7.82 1.78
CA LEU A 42 -2.52 7.68 0.39
C LEU A 42 -2.00 8.89 -0.39
N HIS A 43 -1.07 8.65 -1.29
CA HIS A 43 -0.52 9.64 -2.17
C HIS A 43 -1.26 9.56 -3.51
N VAL A 44 -1.86 10.68 -3.90
CA VAL A 44 -2.60 10.80 -5.15
C VAL A 44 -1.95 11.89 -5.96
N PHE A 45 -1.50 11.53 -7.16
CA PHE A 45 -0.77 12.45 -8.01
C PHE A 45 -1.05 12.23 -9.48
N THR A 46 -0.96 13.31 -10.25
CA THR A 46 -1.23 13.32 -11.68
C THR A 46 -0.49 14.46 -12.35
N ASN A 47 -0.15 14.27 -13.62
CA ASN A 47 0.24 15.37 -14.48
C ASN A 47 -0.98 16.29 -14.69
N ILE A 48 -0.78 17.61 -14.68
CA ILE A 48 -1.82 18.63 -14.94
C ILE A 48 -1.45 19.55 -16.11
N ALA A 49 -0.30 19.32 -16.75
CA ALA A 49 0.07 20.05 -17.96
C ALA A 49 -0.74 19.52 -19.15
N GLN A 50 -1.37 20.41 -19.91
CA GLN A 50 -2.10 20.05 -21.14
C GLN A 50 -1.19 20.01 -22.37
N SER A 51 -0.03 20.68 -22.31
CA SER A 51 1.02 20.65 -23.31
C SER A 51 2.38 20.90 -22.67
N GLY A 52 3.45 20.51 -23.34
CA GLY A 52 4.82 20.74 -22.87
C GLY A 52 5.24 19.85 -21.70
N ARG A 53 6.11 20.38 -20.83
CA ARG A 53 6.71 19.60 -19.74
C ARG A 53 5.68 19.23 -18.66
N PRO A 54 5.69 17.98 -18.13
CA PRO A 54 4.79 17.56 -17.08
C PRO A 54 4.86 18.48 -15.85
N LYS A 55 3.69 18.87 -15.35
CA LYS A 55 3.53 19.58 -14.08
C LYS A 55 2.72 18.69 -13.16
N TRP A 56 3.28 18.30 -12.02
CA TRP A 56 2.65 17.32 -11.14
C TRP A 56 1.85 17.98 -10.03
N ALA A 57 0.57 17.64 -9.94
CA ALA A 57 -0.21 17.83 -8.72
C ALA A 57 0.02 16.63 -7.80
N TYR A 58 0.22 16.89 -6.51
CA TYR A 58 0.54 15.86 -5.52
C TYR A 58 -0.22 16.13 -4.22
N LEU A 59 -0.99 15.14 -3.78
CA LEU A 59 -1.82 15.21 -2.58
C LEU A 59 -1.53 14.00 -1.70
N VAL A 60 -1.57 14.19 -0.40
CA VAL A 60 -1.35 13.13 0.59
C VAL A 60 -2.51 13.16 1.57
N PHE A 61 -3.12 11.99 1.78
CA PHE A 61 -4.24 11.81 2.70
C PHE A 61 -3.86 10.81 3.79
N LYS A 62 -4.32 11.05 5.01
CA LYS A 62 -4.17 10.07 6.11
C LYS A 62 -5.19 8.95 5.97
N ILE A 63 -4.69 7.74 5.87
CA ILE A 63 -5.50 6.53 5.75
C ILE A 63 -4.99 5.47 6.74
N THR A 64 -5.68 4.33 6.78
CA THR A 64 -5.12 3.07 7.24
C THR A 64 -5.20 2.06 6.11
N THR A 65 -4.19 1.22 6.02
CA THR A 65 -4.07 0.06 5.13
C THR A 65 -4.09 -1.25 5.91
N ASP A 66 -4.13 -1.14 7.24
CA ASP A 66 -4.14 -2.22 8.20
C ASP A 66 -5.56 -2.43 8.76
N PRO A 67 -5.92 -3.66 9.12
CA PRO A 67 -7.17 -3.92 9.81
C PRO A 67 -7.21 -3.27 11.20
N GLY A 68 -8.39 -2.87 11.63
CA GLY A 68 -8.58 -2.42 13.01
C GLY A 68 -8.55 -3.60 13.99
N THR A 69 -8.16 -3.34 15.24
CA THR A 69 -8.00 -4.37 16.27
C THR A 69 -9.28 -5.17 16.52
N TYR A 70 -10.45 -4.56 16.33
CA TYR A 70 -11.73 -5.26 16.40
C TYR A 70 -11.77 -6.46 15.45
N TRP A 71 -11.40 -6.27 14.18
CA TRP A 71 -11.45 -7.32 13.17
C TRP A 71 -10.35 -8.34 13.34
N LEU A 72 -9.16 -7.96 13.83
CA LEU A 72 -8.12 -8.92 14.20
C LEU A 72 -8.64 -9.91 15.26
N LYS A 73 -9.40 -9.43 16.25
CA LYS A 73 -10.00 -10.26 17.30
C LYS A 73 -11.28 -10.98 16.88
N ASN A 74 -12.00 -10.46 15.88
CA ASN A 74 -13.30 -10.95 15.43
C ASN A 74 -13.31 -11.15 13.89
N PRO A 75 -12.49 -12.05 13.35
CA PRO A 75 -12.33 -12.17 11.91
C PRO A 75 -13.61 -12.64 11.24
N MET A 76 -13.99 -12.00 10.12
CA MET A 76 -15.15 -12.41 9.31
C MET A 76 -14.93 -13.75 8.59
N ASN A 77 -13.67 -14.14 8.42
CA ASN A 77 -13.27 -15.37 7.76
C ASN A 77 -12.54 -16.26 8.77
N PRO A 78 -12.86 -17.56 8.87
CA PRO A 78 -12.20 -18.46 9.82
C PRO A 78 -10.69 -18.57 9.62
N LYS A 79 -10.19 -18.25 8.42
CA LYS A 79 -8.75 -18.20 8.10
C LYS A 79 -8.05 -16.94 8.61
N GLY A 80 -8.79 -15.96 9.14
CA GLY A 80 -8.24 -14.71 9.64
C GLY A 80 -8.65 -13.47 8.86
N THR A 81 -8.24 -12.32 9.39
CA THR A 81 -8.55 -11.01 8.81
C THR A 81 -7.66 -10.72 7.61
N ALA A 82 -8.23 -10.11 6.57
CA ALA A 82 -7.49 -9.84 5.34
C ALA A 82 -6.56 -8.66 5.53
N ILE A 83 -5.30 -8.82 5.12
CA ILE A 83 -4.34 -7.73 4.98
C ILE A 83 -3.96 -7.66 3.50
N LEU A 84 -4.22 -6.53 2.83
CA LEU A 84 -3.86 -6.41 1.42
C LEU A 84 -2.34 -6.52 1.24
N LYS A 85 -1.89 -7.44 0.38
CA LYS A 85 -0.47 -7.63 0.09
C LYS A 85 0.07 -6.40 -0.65
N ALA A 86 1.31 -6.01 -0.37
CA ALA A 86 1.99 -4.96 -1.12
C ALA A 86 2.14 -5.36 -2.61
N GLY A 87 1.95 -4.40 -3.51
CA GLY A 87 1.95 -4.64 -4.95
C GLY A 87 1.13 -3.60 -5.72
N GLN A 88 1.05 -3.78 -7.04
CA GLN A 88 0.22 -2.95 -7.90
C GLN A 88 -0.95 -3.76 -8.46
N TYR A 89 -2.15 -3.20 -8.31
CA TYR A 89 -3.43 -3.78 -8.71
C TYR A 89 -3.99 -2.96 -9.88
N VAL A 90 -3.54 -3.29 -11.09
CA VAL A 90 -3.82 -2.52 -12.31
C VAL A 90 -5.29 -2.63 -12.72
N ASP A 91 -5.96 -1.49 -12.88
CA ASP A 91 -7.36 -1.35 -13.32
C ASP A 91 -8.40 -2.15 -12.49
N VAL A 92 -8.02 -2.68 -11.32
CA VAL A 92 -8.84 -3.55 -10.46
C VAL A 92 -10.03 -2.82 -9.82
N TYR A 93 -9.88 -1.51 -9.58
CA TYR A 93 -10.85 -0.72 -8.84
C TYR A 93 -11.74 0.10 -9.76
N ARG A 94 -12.95 0.39 -9.32
CA ARG A 94 -13.87 1.33 -9.98
C ARG A 94 -14.69 2.12 -8.97
N ILE A 95 -15.20 3.26 -9.38
CA ILE A 95 -16.24 3.96 -8.62
C ILE A 95 -17.49 3.08 -8.63
N ASP A 96 -17.91 2.67 -7.44
CA ASP A 96 -19.13 1.90 -7.19
C ASP A 96 -19.59 2.09 -5.72
N LYS A 97 -20.77 1.58 -5.36
CA LYS A 97 -21.31 1.72 -4.01
C LYS A 97 -20.62 0.78 -3.02
N HIS A 98 -19.97 1.36 -2.01
CA HIS A 98 -19.54 0.63 -0.82
C HIS A 98 -20.77 0.29 0.05
N ARG A 99 -21.02 -1.01 0.26
CA ARG A 99 -22.16 -1.55 1.04
C ARG A 99 -23.53 -1.02 0.57
N ASN A 100 -23.69 -0.73 -0.73
CA ASN A 100 -24.88 -0.10 -1.31
C ASN A 100 -25.25 1.29 -0.75
N LYS A 101 -24.37 1.95 0.02
CA LYS A 101 -24.68 3.19 0.74
C LYS A 101 -24.12 4.46 0.11
N TYR A 102 -22.86 4.45 -0.32
CA TYR A 102 -22.19 5.63 -0.89
C TYR A 102 -21.09 5.22 -1.86
N TYR A 103 -20.72 6.10 -2.79
CA TYR A 103 -19.69 5.84 -3.79
C TYR A 103 -18.28 5.85 -3.19
N ALA A 104 -17.47 4.88 -3.60
CA ALA A 104 -16.08 4.69 -3.21
C ALA A 104 -15.32 3.97 -4.34
N LEU A 105 -13.98 3.87 -4.25
CA LEU A 105 -13.27 2.95 -5.13
C LEU A 105 -13.38 1.53 -4.60
N CYS A 106 -14.06 0.68 -5.35
CA CYS A 106 -14.36 -0.68 -4.95
C CYS A 106 -13.63 -1.69 -5.82
N GLN A 107 -13.16 -2.77 -5.21
CA GLN A 107 -12.63 -3.92 -5.94
C GLN A 107 -13.76 -4.55 -6.77
N ARG A 108 -13.67 -4.48 -8.10
CA ARG A 108 -14.70 -5.01 -9.00
C ARG A 108 -14.16 -5.65 -10.26
N ASN A 109 -13.08 -5.11 -10.80
CA ASN A 109 -12.61 -5.48 -12.14
C ASN A 109 -11.53 -6.57 -12.10
N GLY A 110 -11.02 -6.93 -10.92
CA GLY A 110 -9.98 -7.94 -10.80
C GLY A 110 -9.70 -8.42 -9.38
N LYS A 111 -8.94 -9.51 -9.31
CA LYS A 111 -8.55 -10.13 -8.05
C LYS A 111 -7.41 -9.33 -7.41
N VAL A 112 -7.37 -9.34 -6.08
CA VAL A 112 -6.24 -8.85 -5.29
C VAL A 112 -5.68 -9.99 -4.45
N THR A 113 -4.46 -9.85 -3.94
CA THR A 113 -3.85 -10.81 -3.04
C THR A 113 -3.90 -10.27 -1.62
N VAL A 114 -4.41 -11.07 -0.69
CA VAL A 114 -4.39 -10.76 0.73
C VAL A 114 -3.51 -11.77 1.44
N ILE A 115 -2.87 -11.33 2.51
CA ILE A 115 -2.24 -12.18 3.51
C ILE A 115 -3.26 -12.33 4.63
N ARG A 116 -3.51 -13.56 5.05
CA ARG A 116 -4.41 -13.87 6.17
C ARG A 116 -3.58 -14.06 7.42
N ASP A 117 -3.79 -13.18 8.38
CA ASP A 117 -3.24 -13.29 9.73
C ASP A 117 -3.97 -14.43 10.48
N TYR A 118 -3.26 -15.53 10.72
CA TYR A 118 -3.81 -16.78 11.25
C TYR A 118 -3.52 -17.00 12.74
N ASP A 119 -2.44 -16.44 13.29
CA ASP A 119 -1.97 -16.73 14.65
C ASP A 119 -2.72 -15.94 15.73
N ARG A 120 -3.54 -14.95 15.34
CA ARG A 120 -4.52 -14.26 16.21
C ARG A 120 -3.88 -13.58 17.43
N ASP A 121 -2.58 -13.32 17.39
CA ASP A 121 -1.84 -12.68 18.48
C ASP A 121 -1.96 -11.14 18.44
N SER A 122 -2.68 -10.60 17.45
CA SER A 122 -2.84 -9.17 17.17
C SER A 122 -1.56 -8.47 16.69
N LEU A 123 -0.56 -9.23 16.25
CA LEU A 123 0.60 -8.75 15.51
C LEU A 123 0.34 -8.94 14.02
N LEU A 124 0.74 -7.96 13.22
CA LEU A 124 0.56 -8.05 11.77
C LEU A 124 1.64 -8.97 11.19
N ASP A 125 1.34 -10.25 11.04
CA ASP A 125 2.28 -11.19 10.41
C ASP A 125 2.16 -11.20 8.88
N PHE A 126 3.10 -10.50 8.24
CA PHE A 126 3.22 -10.40 6.78
C PHE A 126 4.02 -11.56 6.15
N ASN A 127 4.61 -12.45 6.95
CA ASN A 127 5.62 -13.42 6.49
C ASN A 127 5.23 -14.88 6.70
N ASN A 128 4.37 -15.20 7.68
CA ASN A 128 3.86 -16.55 7.93
C ASN A 128 2.40 -16.74 7.46
N GLY A 129 1.71 -15.63 7.15
CA GLY A 129 0.32 -15.64 6.74
C GLY A 129 0.14 -16.28 5.36
N LYS A 130 -0.97 -17.02 5.18
CA LYS A 130 -1.26 -17.67 3.90
C LYS A 130 -1.76 -16.62 2.90
N GLU A 131 -1.12 -16.57 1.74
CA GLU A 131 -1.59 -15.74 0.62
C GLU A 131 -2.86 -16.33 0.00
N GLU A 132 -3.80 -15.45 -0.30
CA GLU A 132 -5.05 -15.77 -0.98
C GLU A 132 -5.32 -14.72 -2.05
N THR A 133 -5.54 -15.15 -3.30
CA THR A 133 -5.87 -14.26 -4.42
C THR A 133 -7.33 -14.43 -4.82
N GLY A 134 -8.11 -13.35 -4.81
CA GLY A 134 -9.54 -13.44 -5.04
C GLY A 134 -10.28 -12.10 -5.01
N MET A 135 -11.61 -12.22 -5.04
CA MET A 135 -12.54 -11.09 -4.88
C MET A 135 -12.95 -11.01 -3.42
N PHE A 136 -12.34 -10.10 -2.65
CA PHE A 136 -12.57 -9.98 -1.21
C PHE A 136 -13.33 -8.70 -0.83
N GLY A 137 -13.57 -7.81 -1.79
CA GLY A 137 -14.22 -6.52 -1.52
C GLY A 137 -13.31 -5.57 -0.74
N ILE A 138 -12.00 -5.63 -0.98
CA ILE A 138 -11.04 -4.67 -0.41
C ILE A 138 -11.26 -3.32 -1.09
N ASN A 139 -12.04 -2.45 -0.48
CA ASN A 139 -12.40 -1.15 -1.03
C ASN A 139 -11.54 -0.03 -0.43
N ILE A 140 -11.47 1.11 -1.11
CA ILE A 140 -10.87 2.36 -0.62
C ILE A 140 -12.01 3.31 -0.25
N HIS A 141 -12.26 3.52 1.03
CA HIS A 141 -13.44 4.25 1.52
C HIS A 141 -13.13 5.11 2.74
N ARG A 142 -14.13 5.80 3.28
CA ARG A 142 -14.02 6.60 4.52
C ARG A 142 -14.48 5.82 5.74
N ALA A 143 -13.93 6.16 6.91
CA ALA A 143 -14.41 5.62 8.18
C ALA A 143 -15.80 6.15 8.56
N ARG A 144 -16.02 7.47 8.46
CA ARG A 144 -17.26 8.15 8.93
C ARG A 144 -17.89 9.04 7.86
N LYS A 145 -19.16 9.41 8.08
CA LYS A 145 -19.89 10.30 7.15
C LYS A 145 -19.35 11.73 7.15
N THR A 146 -18.90 12.20 8.30
CA THR A 146 -18.42 13.55 8.56
C THR A 146 -17.30 13.48 9.60
N GLY A 147 -16.45 14.52 9.63
CA GLY A 147 -15.39 14.68 10.62
C GLY A 147 -14.23 13.70 10.46
N GLU A 148 -13.45 13.59 11.54
CA GLU A 148 -12.32 12.68 11.65
C GLU A 148 -12.65 11.45 12.49
N THR A 149 -11.88 10.39 12.24
CA THR A 149 -11.86 9.18 13.05
C THR A 149 -10.46 9.02 13.64
N TYR A 150 -10.36 8.72 14.93
CA TYR A 150 -9.06 8.66 15.61
C TYR A 150 -8.54 7.22 15.79
N THR A 151 -9.43 6.23 15.72
CA THR A 151 -9.13 4.80 15.82
C THR A 151 -9.80 4.03 14.67
N VAL A 152 -9.15 2.98 14.16
CA VAL A 152 -9.66 2.23 13.00
C VAL A 152 -10.85 1.34 13.39
N ASP A 153 -10.73 0.60 14.50
CA ASP A 153 -11.71 -0.33 15.06
C ASP A 153 -12.45 -1.16 14.00
N ASN A 154 -13.77 -1.07 13.98
CA ASN A 154 -14.61 -1.82 13.05
C ASN A 154 -14.69 -1.20 11.65
N HIS A 155 -13.96 -0.12 11.38
CA HIS A 155 -13.98 0.56 10.08
C HIS A 155 -13.19 -0.18 8.99
N SER A 156 -12.22 -1.04 9.34
CA SER A 156 -11.43 -1.81 8.35
C SER A 156 -11.23 -3.27 8.73
N ALA A 157 -11.82 -4.19 7.94
CA ALA A 157 -11.50 -5.62 7.95
C ALA A 157 -10.44 -5.98 6.88
N GLY A 158 -9.63 -5.00 6.46
CA GLY A 158 -8.66 -5.11 5.36
C GLY A 158 -8.85 -4.07 4.23
N CYS A 159 -9.90 -3.25 4.30
CA CYS A 159 -10.11 -2.12 3.40
C CYS A 159 -9.10 -1.00 3.64
N GLN A 160 -8.99 -0.09 2.68
CA GLN A 160 -8.12 1.09 2.76
C GLN A 160 -8.98 2.27 3.19
N VAL A 161 -8.78 2.79 4.39
CA VAL A 161 -9.78 3.65 5.04
C VAL A 161 -9.25 5.04 5.33
N PHE A 162 -9.91 6.07 4.81
CA PHE A 162 -9.61 7.47 5.10
C PHE A 162 -9.98 7.84 6.54
N LYS A 163 -9.07 8.56 7.19
CA LYS A 163 -9.26 9.15 8.52
C LYS A 163 -10.34 10.23 8.52
N ASN A 164 -10.27 11.13 7.54
CA ASN A 164 -11.09 12.34 7.44
C ASN A 164 -12.09 12.22 6.27
N ALA A 165 -13.35 12.57 6.53
CA ALA A 165 -14.42 12.48 5.53
C ALA A 165 -14.29 13.51 4.40
N ASN A 166 -13.77 14.71 4.67
CA ASN A 166 -13.58 15.76 3.66
C ASN A 166 -12.45 15.39 2.70
N ASP A 167 -11.36 14.82 3.21
CA ASP A 167 -10.27 14.27 2.40
C ASP A 167 -10.78 13.21 1.43
N PHE A 168 -11.58 12.27 1.93
CA PHE A 168 -12.21 11.26 1.09
C PHE A 168 -13.12 11.89 0.02
N ASN A 169 -13.93 12.88 0.39
CA ASN A 169 -14.80 13.56 -0.57
C ASN A 169 -13.99 14.27 -1.66
N PHE A 170 -12.87 14.89 -1.31
CA PHE A 170 -11.96 15.52 -2.27
C PHE A 170 -11.30 14.46 -3.17
N PHE A 171 -10.82 13.36 -2.60
CA PHE A 171 -10.30 12.21 -3.35
C PHE A 171 -11.33 11.67 -4.36
N MET A 172 -12.60 11.51 -3.97
CA MET A 172 -13.65 11.05 -4.88
C MET A 172 -13.90 12.03 -6.03
N LYS A 173 -13.80 13.35 -5.79
CA LYS A 173 -13.88 14.36 -6.88
C LYS A 173 -12.74 14.19 -7.89
N LEU A 174 -11.52 13.91 -7.43
CA LEU A 174 -10.40 13.60 -8.32
C LEU A 174 -10.68 12.34 -9.14
N CYS A 175 -11.22 11.29 -8.50
CA CYS A 175 -11.56 10.05 -9.18
C CYS A 175 -12.64 10.27 -10.26
N GLU A 176 -13.61 11.14 -10.02
CA GLU A 176 -14.62 11.51 -11.02
C GLU A 176 -14.01 12.24 -12.23
N VAL A 177 -13.00 13.10 -12.03
CA VAL A 177 -12.26 13.74 -13.13
C VAL A 177 -11.53 12.68 -13.96
N HIS A 178 -10.78 11.78 -13.32
CA HIS A 178 -10.16 10.64 -14.00
C HIS A 178 -11.19 9.84 -14.79
N ARG A 179 -12.32 9.49 -14.17
CA ARG A 179 -13.35 8.66 -14.78
C ARG A 179 -13.90 9.25 -16.07
N LYS A 180 -14.10 10.57 -16.13
CA LYS A 180 -14.58 11.27 -17.32
C LYS A 180 -13.62 11.16 -18.51
N LEU A 181 -12.32 11.08 -18.25
CA LEU A 181 -11.28 11.07 -19.29
C LEU A 181 -10.80 9.67 -19.66
N TYR A 182 -10.73 8.76 -18.68
CA TYR A 182 -10.06 7.46 -18.81
C TYR A 182 -10.97 6.25 -18.50
N GLY A 183 -12.24 6.51 -18.19
CA GLY A 183 -13.23 5.49 -17.86
C GLY A 183 -13.21 5.07 -16.38
N ASN A 184 -14.14 4.19 -16.01
CA ASN A 184 -14.36 3.79 -14.62
C ASN A 184 -13.46 2.62 -14.20
N LYS A 185 -12.15 2.83 -14.26
CA LYS A 185 -11.13 1.86 -13.89
C LYS A 185 -9.93 2.57 -13.28
N PHE A 186 -9.40 2.01 -12.20
CA PHE A 186 -8.36 2.64 -11.40
C PHE A 186 -7.33 1.61 -10.96
N THR A 187 -6.07 1.99 -11.09
CA THR A 187 -4.93 1.25 -10.55
C THR A 187 -4.62 1.75 -9.16
N TYR A 188 -4.46 0.80 -8.23
CA TYR A 188 -4.03 1.08 -6.87
C TYR A 188 -2.70 0.39 -6.61
N THR A 189 -1.74 1.13 -6.06
CA THR A 189 -0.41 0.61 -5.68
C THR A 189 -0.27 0.69 -4.18
N LEU A 190 0.19 -0.37 -3.54
CA LEU A 190 0.49 -0.40 -2.12
C LEU A 190 1.98 -0.71 -1.93
N ILE A 191 2.68 0.23 -1.29
CA ILE A 191 4.06 0.07 -0.84
C ILE A 191 4.05 -0.22 0.65
N ASP A 192 4.81 -1.22 1.07
CA ASP A 192 4.98 -1.58 2.47
C ASP A 192 6.38 -1.20 2.96
N LYS A 193 6.45 -0.12 3.75
CA LYS A 193 7.74 0.38 4.26
C LYS A 193 8.42 -0.61 5.22
N ARG A 194 7.66 -1.50 5.87
CA ARG A 194 8.21 -2.56 6.75
C ARG A 194 8.99 -3.56 5.92
N MET A 195 8.38 -4.01 4.81
CA MET A 195 9.03 -4.91 3.86
C MET A 195 10.29 -4.27 3.23
N GLU A 196 10.22 -2.98 2.88
CA GLU A 196 11.38 -2.27 2.32
C GLU A 196 12.53 -2.15 3.32
N PHE A 197 12.22 -1.78 4.57
CA PHE A 197 13.22 -1.66 5.62
C PHE A 197 13.91 -3.01 5.89
N ARG A 198 13.13 -4.09 6.04
CA ARG A 198 13.66 -5.46 6.25
C ARG A 198 14.50 -5.94 5.07
N SER A 199 14.09 -5.67 3.83
CA SER A 199 14.85 -6.03 2.64
C SER A 199 16.20 -5.29 2.58
N LYS A 200 16.23 -4.00 2.94
CA LYS A 200 17.47 -3.22 3.04
C LYS A 200 18.40 -3.79 4.11
N LEU A 201 17.88 -4.08 5.30
CA LEU A 201 18.65 -4.72 6.38
C LEU A 201 19.26 -6.05 5.92
N LYS A 202 18.47 -6.95 5.31
CA LYS A 202 18.96 -8.24 4.81
C LYS A 202 20.10 -8.10 3.82
N LYS A 203 20.01 -7.14 2.88
CA LYS A 203 21.08 -6.86 1.91
C LYS A 203 22.35 -6.35 2.58
N ILE A 204 22.22 -5.45 3.56
CA ILE A 204 23.35 -4.94 4.34
C ILE A 204 24.02 -6.08 5.09
N THR A 205 23.26 -6.92 5.80
CA THR A 205 23.79 -8.07 6.55
C THR A 205 24.54 -9.03 5.63
N ILE A 206 23.97 -9.41 4.49
CA ILE A 206 24.64 -10.30 3.51
C ILE A 206 25.93 -9.67 2.99
N GLY A 207 25.89 -8.37 2.65
CA GLY A 207 27.08 -7.64 2.18
C GLY A 207 28.20 -7.62 3.22
N SER A 208 27.88 -7.30 4.48
CA SER A 208 28.85 -7.29 5.57
C SER A 208 29.46 -8.68 5.80
N VAL A 209 28.64 -9.74 5.79
CA VAL A 209 29.13 -11.12 5.98
C VAL A 209 30.07 -11.53 4.84
N LEU A 210 29.74 -11.21 3.59
CA LEU A 210 30.62 -11.51 2.44
C LEU A 210 31.96 -10.77 2.53
N ILE A 211 31.94 -9.49 2.93
CA ILE A 211 33.16 -8.70 3.15
C ILE A 211 34.01 -9.32 4.27
N SER A 212 33.40 -9.71 5.38
CA SER A 212 34.11 -10.35 6.50
C SER A 212 34.74 -11.69 6.10
N ILE A 213 34.05 -12.51 5.31
CA ILE A 213 34.61 -13.78 4.80
C ILE A 213 35.78 -13.51 3.84
N LEU A 214 35.66 -12.53 2.94
CA LEU A 214 36.73 -12.18 2.01
C LEU A 214 37.97 -11.65 2.74
N LEU A 215 37.80 -10.75 3.71
CA LEU A 215 38.90 -10.21 4.50
C LEU A 215 39.54 -11.29 5.40
N GLY A 216 38.74 -12.14 6.03
CA GLY A 216 39.24 -13.26 6.84
C GLY A 216 39.99 -14.29 5.99
N GLY A 217 39.46 -14.64 4.82
CA GLY A 217 40.14 -15.53 3.85
C GLY A 217 41.45 -14.92 3.33
N TYR A 218 41.44 -13.64 2.97
CA TYR A 218 42.65 -12.93 2.55
C TYR A 218 43.72 -12.94 3.66
N PHE A 219 43.34 -12.62 4.90
CA PHE A 219 44.26 -12.62 6.04
C PHE A 219 44.88 -14.00 6.32
N LEU A 220 44.08 -15.07 6.22
CA LEU A 220 44.56 -16.45 6.38
C LEU A 220 45.58 -16.82 5.30
N VAL A 221 45.26 -16.56 4.02
CA VAL A 221 46.16 -16.85 2.90
C VAL A 221 47.48 -16.06 3.04
N THR A 222 47.41 -14.77 3.37
CA THR A 222 48.62 -13.95 3.52
C THR A 222 49.49 -14.33 4.71
N ASN A 223 48.96 -15.02 5.72
CA ASN A 223 49.77 -15.48 6.85
C ASN A 223 50.38 -16.87 6.60
N GLU A 224 49.74 -17.74 5.81
CA GLU A 224 50.34 -19.02 5.37
C GLU A 224 51.57 -18.81 4.47
N ASP A 225 51.59 -17.74 3.66
CA ASP A 225 52.73 -17.43 2.78
C ASP A 225 53.94 -16.80 3.54
N ASN A 226 53.80 -16.49 4.84
CA ASN A 226 54.82 -15.81 5.65
C ASN A 226 55.42 -16.67 6.78
N GLU A 227 55.07 -17.97 6.86
CA GLU A 227 55.74 -18.98 7.70
C GLU A 227 56.65 -19.91 6.86
#